data_AF-A0A3D4URR0-F1
#
_entry.id   AF-A0A3D4URR0-F1
#
_cell.length_a   1.000
_cell.length_b   1.000
_cell.length_c   1.000
_cell.angle_alpha   90.00
_cell.angle_beta   90.00
_cell.angle_gamma   90.00
#
_symmetry.space_group_name_H-M   'P 1'
#
loop_
_entity.id
_entity.type
_entity.pdbx_description
1 polymer ?
#
loop_
_entity_poly.entity_id
_entity_poly.type
_entity_poly.pdbx_seq_one_letter_code
_entity_poly.pdbx_strand_id
1 'polypeptide(L)'
;MAQVSGSFSTYDAVGEREDLSDVIYNISPTDTPFMSAIAKTKATAVNHEWQLDSLAAASATNAAIEGDEVSFSAPDATTRKGNQCQISTKSVIVTATLEAVNKAGRNSELAYQISKRSKELKRDMESSLTANNAPVTGNDSTARELAGLGSWLKTNQSAGASGSAPGTSGTNARTDGTQRAFTEDQLKTVIKSVWDNGGDPSMIMVGSFNKQKLSGFT
;
A
#
# COMPACT_ATOMS: atom_id res chain seq x y z
N MET A 1 27.27 -5.32 -52.25
CA MET A 1 26.88 -4.48 -53.40
C MET A 1 27.11 -3.04 -52.98
N ALA A 2 27.97 -2.29 -53.68
CA ALA A 2 28.32 -0.92 -53.31
C ALA A 2 27.33 0.08 -53.93
N GLN A 3 27.11 1.20 -53.24
CA GLN A 3 26.25 2.28 -53.70
C GLN A 3 26.80 2.89 -55.01
N VAL A 4 25.91 3.14 -55.99
CA VAL A 4 26.29 3.64 -57.32
C VAL A 4 26.86 5.07 -57.20
N SER A 5 28.05 5.30 -57.77
CA SER A 5 28.73 6.60 -57.70
C SER A 5 27.83 7.73 -58.23
N GLY A 6 27.62 8.77 -57.40
CA GLY A 6 26.76 9.93 -57.72
C GLY A 6 25.32 9.83 -57.22
N SER A 7 24.94 8.76 -56.50
CA SER A 7 23.60 8.66 -55.89
C SER A 7 23.45 9.62 -54.70
N PHE A 8 22.50 10.54 -54.79
CA PHE A 8 22.07 11.39 -53.67
C PHE A 8 21.23 10.56 -52.70
N SER A 9 21.73 10.37 -51.48
CA SER A 9 21.13 9.47 -50.50
C SER A 9 20.42 10.23 -49.38
N THR A 10 19.61 9.52 -48.59
CA THR A 10 19.05 10.05 -47.34
C THR A 10 20.12 10.47 -46.34
N TYR A 11 21.39 10.07 -46.53
CA TYR A 11 22.53 10.54 -45.73
C TYR A 11 23.05 11.91 -46.19
N ASP A 12 22.77 12.31 -47.44
CA ASP A 12 23.21 13.58 -48.04
C ASP A 12 22.07 14.61 -48.12
N ALA A 13 20.82 14.16 -47.95
CA ALA A 13 19.62 14.99 -47.98
C ALA A 13 19.43 15.76 -46.66
N VAL A 14 19.45 17.10 -46.74
CA VAL A 14 19.10 18.00 -45.62
C VAL A 14 17.61 18.31 -45.72
N GLY A 15 16.82 17.91 -44.72
CA GLY A 15 15.36 18.12 -44.68
C GLY A 15 14.51 16.86 -44.55
N GLU A 16 15.14 15.69 -44.33
CA GLU A 16 14.43 14.46 -43.98
C GLU A 16 13.58 14.66 -42.72
N ARG A 17 12.30 14.27 -42.80
CA ARG A 17 11.35 14.48 -41.70
C ARG A 17 11.59 13.43 -40.62
N GLU A 18 11.63 13.86 -39.37
CA GLU A 18 11.78 12.95 -38.23
C GLU A 18 10.59 11.98 -38.13
N ASP A 19 10.89 10.69 -37.96
CA ASP A 19 9.91 9.66 -37.63
C ASP A 19 9.79 9.54 -36.12
N LEU A 20 8.57 9.66 -35.61
CA LEU A 20 8.26 9.62 -34.18
C LEU A 20 7.28 8.49 -33.95
N SER A 21 7.66 7.54 -33.10
CA SER A 21 6.79 6.43 -32.73
C SER A 21 5.52 6.94 -32.05
N ASP A 22 4.37 6.45 -32.52
CA ASP A 22 3.06 6.78 -31.98
C ASP A 22 2.73 6.08 -30.64
N VAL A 23 3.70 5.41 -30.01
CA VAL A 23 3.48 4.68 -28.74
C VAL A 23 4.36 5.23 -27.63
N ILE A 24 3.71 5.70 -26.56
CA ILE A 24 4.41 6.13 -25.35
C ILE A 24 4.53 4.94 -24.38
N TYR A 25 5.72 4.39 -24.26
CA TYR A 25 6.02 3.31 -23.30
C TYR A 25 6.29 3.88 -21.91
N ASN A 26 5.49 3.49 -20.91
CA ASN A 26 5.74 3.83 -19.52
C ASN A 26 6.47 2.68 -18.81
N ILE A 27 7.68 2.95 -18.33
CA ILE A 27 8.55 1.99 -17.61
C ILE A 27 8.43 2.11 -16.08
N SER A 28 7.57 3.00 -15.57
CA SER A 28 7.44 3.23 -14.13
C SER A 28 6.68 2.08 -13.48
N PRO A 29 7.09 1.60 -12.28
CA PRO A 29 6.31 0.62 -11.54
C PRO A 29 4.93 1.21 -11.20
N THR A 30 3.85 0.59 -11.66
CA THR A 30 2.46 1.06 -11.43
C THR A 30 1.69 0.23 -10.41
N ASP A 31 2.32 -0.83 -9.91
CA ASP A 31 1.64 -1.81 -9.07
C ASP A 31 1.41 -1.26 -7.66
N THR A 32 0.19 -1.45 -7.16
CA THR A 32 -0.26 -1.09 -5.82
C THR A 32 -0.80 -2.36 -5.14
N PRO A 33 0.10 -3.27 -4.70
CA PRO A 33 -0.30 -4.58 -4.21
C PRO A 33 -1.19 -4.50 -2.96
N PHE A 34 -0.86 -3.63 -2.01
CA PHE A 34 -1.63 -3.49 -0.77
C PHE A 34 -3.02 -2.91 -1.05
N MET A 35 -3.12 -1.79 -1.75
CA MET A 35 -4.40 -1.15 -2.09
C MET A 35 -5.32 -2.04 -2.93
N SER A 36 -4.75 -3.00 -3.67
CA SER A 36 -5.52 -3.95 -4.49
C SER A 36 -5.96 -5.19 -3.72
N ALA A 37 -5.18 -5.62 -2.72
CA ALA A 37 -5.49 -6.80 -1.91
C ALA A 37 -6.52 -6.54 -0.81
N ILE A 38 -6.59 -5.31 -0.29
CA ILE A 38 -7.52 -4.97 0.80
C ILE A 38 -8.94 -4.68 0.31
N ALA A 39 -9.93 -5.07 1.13
CA ALA A 39 -11.33 -4.72 0.91
C ALA A 39 -11.54 -3.20 1.07
N LYS A 40 -12.49 -2.65 0.32
CA LYS A 40 -12.80 -1.21 0.31
C LYS A 40 -14.20 -0.98 0.82
N THR A 41 -14.34 0.01 1.70
CA THR A 41 -15.63 0.49 2.19
C THR A 41 -15.73 2.00 2.01
N LYS A 42 -16.95 2.51 2.00
CA LYS A 42 -17.21 3.94 1.84
C LYS A 42 -17.19 4.61 3.22
N ALA A 43 -16.28 5.57 3.41
CA ALA A 43 -16.33 6.49 4.54
C ALA A 43 -17.28 7.66 4.25
N THR A 44 -18.16 7.98 5.20
CA THR A 44 -19.13 9.10 5.12
C THR A 44 -18.77 10.28 6.01
N ALA A 45 -17.76 10.14 6.87
CA ALA A 45 -17.27 11.16 7.78
C ALA A 45 -15.74 11.26 7.70
N VAL A 46 -15.17 12.37 8.22
CA VAL A 46 -13.72 12.61 8.23
C VAL A 46 -13.00 11.55 9.07
N ASN A 47 -13.54 11.24 10.25
CA ASN A 47 -13.15 10.09 11.05
C ASN A 47 -14.05 8.91 10.71
N HIS A 48 -13.47 7.83 10.20
CA HIS A 48 -14.20 6.60 9.93
C HIS A 48 -14.00 5.63 11.09
N GLU A 49 -15.09 5.20 11.72
CA GLU A 49 -15.05 4.41 12.95
C GLU A 49 -15.84 3.11 12.79
N TRP A 50 -15.34 2.08 13.46
CA TRP A 50 -15.94 0.75 13.52
C TRP A 50 -15.79 0.19 14.94
N GLN A 51 -16.55 -0.87 15.25
CA GLN A 51 -16.47 -1.57 16.52
C GLN A 51 -15.82 -2.93 16.34
N LEU A 52 -15.03 -3.34 17.32
CA LEU A 52 -14.43 -4.65 17.43
C LEU A 52 -15.00 -5.38 18.63
N ASP A 53 -15.19 -6.67 18.47
CA ASP A 53 -15.60 -7.61 19.50
C ASP A 53 -14.75 -8.88 19.37
N SER A 54 -14.58 -9.61 20.47
CA SER A 54 -13.78 -10.83 20.52
C SER A 54 -14.52 -11.92 21.28
N LEU A 55 -14.47 -13.15 20.75
CA LEU A 55 -15.00 -14.30 21.46
C LEU A 55 -14.07 -14.65 22.64
N ALA A 56 -14.66 -15.21 23.69
CA ALA A 56 -13.90 -15.80 24.78
C ALA A 56 -13.01 -16.95 24.26
N ALA A 57 -11.88 -17.18 24.93
CA ALA A 57 -10.99 -18.27 24.60
C ALA A 57 -11.69 -19.64 24.67
N ALA A 58 -11.36 -20.54 23.76
CA ALA A 58 -11.90 -21.89 23.77
C ALA A 58 -11.47 -22.62 25.05
N SER A 59 -12.43 -23.22 25.76
CA SER A 59 -12.17 -24.00 26.98
C SER A 59 -12.27 -25.49 26.70
N ALA A 60 -11.17 -26.21 26.94
CA ALA A 60 -11.14 -27.68 26.89
C ALA A 60 -11.78 -28.33 28.12
N THR A 61 -12.16 -27.53 29.13
CA THR A 61 -12.78 -27.97 30.38
C THR A 61 -14.20 -27.45 30.54
N ASN A 62 -14.86 -27.11 29.43
CA ASN A 62 -16.27 -26.76 29.43
C ASN A 62 -17.13 -28.03 29.60
N ALA A 63 -17.16 -28.56 30.81
CA ALA A 63 -17.95 -29.70 31.23
C ALA A 63 -18.69 -29.35 32.52
N ALA A 64 -20.01 -29.48 32.51
CA ALA A 64 -20.87 -29.24 33.66
C ALA A 64 -21.39 -30.57 34.21
N ILE A 65 -21.63 -30.62 35.53
CA ILE A 65 -22.26 -31.77 36.19
C ILE A 65 -23.76 -31.75 35.86
N GLU A 66 -24.39 -32.92 35.75
CA GLU A 66 -25.84 -33.02 35.55
C GLU A 66 -26.60 -32.37 36.72
N GLY A 67 -27.49 -31.42 36.41
CA GLY A 67 -28.27 -30.67 37.39
C GLY A 67 -27.57 -29.43 37.96
N ASP A 68 -26.41 -29.05 37.45
CA ASP A 68 -25.68 -27.84 37.86
C ASP A 68 -26.36 -26.55 37.39
N GLU A 69 -26.30 -25.50 38.21
CA GLU A 69 -26.88 -24.19 37.90
C GLU A 69 -25.95 -23.39 36.99
N VAL A 70 -26.49 -22.84 35.90
CA VAL A 70 -25.69 -22.08 34.93
C VAL A 70 -25.26 -20.74 35.53
N SER A 71 -23.96 -20.55 35.72
CA SER A 71 -23.40 -19.24 36.07
C SER A 71 -23.40 -18.30 34.87
N PHE A 72 -24.02 -17.13 35.01
CA PHE A 72 -24.02 -16.10 33.98
C PHE A 72 -22.78 -15.19 34.10
N SER A 73 -22.04 -15.03 33.02
CA SER A 73 -20.99 -14.01 32.92
C SER A 73 -21.56 -12.70 32.38
N ALA A 74 -21.08 -11.56 32.89
CA ALA A 74 -21.40 -10.27 32.29
C ALA A 74 -20.83 -10.21 30.85
N PRO A 75 -21.58 -9.70 29.87
CA PRO A 75 -21.09 -9.55 28.50
C PRO A 75 -20.03 -8.45 28.44
N ASP A 76 -18.97 -8.68 27.65
CA ASP A 76 -17.95 -7.66 27.37
C ASP A 76 -18.50 -6.58 26.42
N ALA A 77 -18.08 -5.34 26.64
CA ALA A 77 -18.46 -4.22 25.77
C ALA A 77 -17.56 -4.16 24.52
N THR A 78 -18.15 -3.81 23.38
CA THR A 78 -17.38 -3.64 22.14
C THR A 78 -16.40 -2.47 22.25
N THR A 79 -15.27 -2.58 21.57
CA THR A 79 -14.25 -1.53 21.55
C THR A 79 -14.32 -0.73 20.25
N ARG A 80 -14.36 0.60 20.37
CA ARG A 80 -14.39 1.49 19.20
C ARG A 80 -12.99 1.74 18.65
N LYS A 81 -12.84 1.63 17.34
CA LYS A 81 -11.63 1.98 16.58
C LYS A 81 -11.98 2.95 15.46
N GLY A 82 -10.99 3.71 15.01
CA GLY A 82 -11.19 4.63 13.89
C GLY A 82 -9.91 5.09 13.23
N ASN A 83 -10.05 5.63 12.03
CA ASN A 83 -8.97 6.23 11.25
C ASN A 83 -9.44 7.51 10.56
N GLN A 84 -8.49 8.40 10.26
CA GLN A 84 -8.75 9.67 9.56
C GLN A 84 -8.68 9.48 8.05
N CYS A 85 -9.57 10.14 7.32
CA CYS A 85 -9.52 10.20 5.86
C CYS A 85 -8.44 11.20 5.41
N GLN A 86 -7.49 10.80 4.57
CA GLN A 86 -6.48 11.72 4.00
C GLN A 86 -6.94 12.30 2.66
N ILE A 87 -6.55 13.54 2.36
CA ILE A 87 -6.75 14.15 1.04
C ILE A 87 -5.46 13.99 0.26
N SER A 88 -5.52 13.39 -0.94
CA SER A 88 -4.39 13.24 -1.85
C SER A 88 -4.71 13.92 -3.17
N THR A 89 -3.80 14.76 -3.68
CA THR A 89 -4.03 15.52 -4.91
C THR A 89 -2.80 15.47 -5.83
N LYS A 90 -3.07 15.45 -7.14
CA LYS A 90 -2.09 15.71 -8.20
C LYS A 90 -2.78 16.57 -9.24
N SER A 91 -2.13 17.65 -9.65
CA SER A 91 -2.65 18.57 -10.66
C SER A 91 -2.02 18.31 -12.03
N VAL A 92 -2.78 18.64 -13.06
CA VAL A 92 -2.31 18.74 -14.45
C VAL A 92 -2.75 20.08 -15.02
N ILE A 93 -1.93 20.64 -15.89
CA ILE A 93 -2.28 21.81 -16.68
C ILE A 93 -1.73 21.62 -18.08
N VAL A 94 -2.57 21.89 -19.07
CA VAL A 94 -2.25 21.79 -20.50
C VAL A 94 -2.80 23.04 -21.16
N THR A 95 -2.01 23.67 -22.04
CA THR A 95 -2.46 24.85 -22.79
C THR A 95 -3.41 24.45 -23.91
N ALA A 96 -4.39 25.31 -24.20
CA ALA A 96 -5.39 25.03 -25.26
C ALA A 96 -4.74 24.88 -26.65
N THR A 97 -3.65 25.61 -26.91
CA THR A 97 -2.88 25.48 -28.16
C THR A 97 -2.20 24.11 -28.28
N LEU A 98 -1.60 23.61 -27.20
CA LEU A 98 -1.02 22.28 -27.20
C LEU A 98 -2.09 21.21 -27.43
N GLU A 99 -3.28 21.36 -26.83
CA GLU A 99 -4.39 20.43 -27.03
C GLU A 99 -4.92 20.44 -28.48
N ALA A 100 -4.94 21.59 -29.15
CA ALA A 100 -5.44 21.72 -30.52
C ALA A 100 -4.48 21.24 -31.62
N VAL A 101 -3.16 21.27 -31.37
CA VAL A 101 -2.16 20.84 -32.36
C VAL A 101 -2.11 19.31 -32.47
N ASN A 102 -1.86 18.79 -33.68
CA ASN A 102 -1.69 17.36 -33.92
C ASN A 102 -0.40 16.86 -33.24
N LYS A 103 -0.52 15.80 -32.44
CA LYS A 103 0.57 15.25 -31.61
C LYS A 103 0.89 13.84 -32.11
N ALA A 104 2.17 13.52 -32.23
CA ALA A 104 2.58 12.14 -32.42
C ALA A 104 2.28 11.33 -31.13
N GLY A 105 1.71 10.15 -31.31
CA GLY A 105 1.47 9.15 -30.26
C GLY A 105 0.45 9.44 -29.17
N ARG A 106 -0.41 10.46 -29.33
CA ARG A 106 -1.51 10.73 -28.39
C ARG A 106 -2.57 11.66 -28.98
N ASN A 107 -3.83 11.27 -28.82
CA ASN A 107 -4.96 12.07 -29.32
C ASN A 107 -5.23 13.31 -28.44
N SER A 108 -4.99 13.22 -27.13
CA SER A 108 -5.17 14.32 -26.16
C SER A 108 -3.99 14.34 -25.18
N GLU A 109 -3.36 15.51 -25.01
CA GLU A 109 -2.29 15.69 -24.02
C GLU A 109 -2.87 15.63 -22.62
N LEU A 110 -4.04 16.25 -22.45
CA LEU A 110 -4.72 16.31 -21.17
C LEU A 110 -5.07 14.90 -20.67
N ALA A 111 -5.67 14.05 -21.51
CA ALA A 111 -6.01 12.68 -21.14
C ALA A 111 -4.76 11.87 -20.75
N TYR A 112 -3.66 12.04 -21.49
CA TYR A 112 -2.40 11.39 -21.17
C TYR A 112 -1.85 11.82 -19.80
N GLN A 113 -1.78 13.12 -19.55
CA GLN A 113 -1.30 13.65 -18.27
C GLN A 113 -2.21 13.24 -17.10
N ILE A 114 -3.54 13.25 -17.29
CA ILE A 114 -4.49 12.76 -16.28
C ILE A 114 -4.23 11.29 -15.94
N SER A 115 -4.04 10.45 -16.96
CA SER A 115 -3.77 9.02 -16.75
C SER A 115 -2.46 8.79 -15.99
N LYS A 116 -1.42 9.58 -16.32
CA LYS A 116 -0.12 9.54 -15.65
C LYS A 116 -0.25 9.98 -14.19
N ARG A 117 -0.87 11.13 -13.92
CA ARG A 117 -1.07 11.63 -12.56
C ARG A 117 -1.97 10.72 -11.73
N SER A 118 -2.94 10.06 -12.34
CA SER A 118 -3.78 9.08 -11.66
C SER A 118 -3.00 7.84 -11.23
N LYS A 119 -2.06 7.36 -12.05
CA LYS A 119 -1.14 6.28 -11.68
C LYS A 119 -0.18 6.72 -10.56
N GLU A 120 0.36 7.92 -10.63
CA GLU A 120 1.20 8.49 -9.57
C GLU A 120 0.42 8.64 -8.26
N LEU A 121 -0.82 9.13 -8.31
CA LEU A 121 -1.69 9.29 -7.14
C LEU A 121 -1.98 7.94 -6.47
N LYS A 122 -2.19 6.88 -7.25
CA LYS A 122 -2.35 5.52 -6.71
C LYS A 122 -1.10 5.05 -5.97
N ARG A 123 0.09 5.34 -6.48
CA ARG A 123 1.36 5.01 -5.81
C ARG A 123 1.55 5.83 -4.54
N ASP A 124 1.17 7.10 -4.54
CA ASP A 124 1.23 7.93 -3.33
C ASP A 124 0.28 7.39 -2.25
N MET A 125 -0.93 6.97 -2.63
CA MET A 125 -1.86 6.31 -1.71
C MET A 125 -1.29 5.00 -1.16
N GLU A 126 -0.67 4.16 -1.99
CA GLU A 126 0.01 2.93 -1.55
C GLU A 126 1.12 3.24 -0.54
N SER A 127 1.92 4.29 -0.80
CA SER A 127 2.98 4.73 0.12
C SER A 127 2.42 5.23 1.45
N SER A 128 1.34 6.00 1.44
CA SER A 128 0.68 6.48 2.67
C SER A 128 0.06 5.32 3.45
N LEU A 129 -0.58 4.37 2.78
CA LEU A 129 -1.19 3.19 3.41
C LEU A 129 -0.16 2.27 4.06
N THR A 130 1.04 2.17 3.50
CA THR A 130 2.13 1.32 4.02
C THR A 130 3.10 2.07 4.95
N ALA A 131 2.89 3.37 5.17
CA ALA A 131 3.72 4.18 6.04
C ALA A 131 3.63 3.75 7.51
N ASN A 132 4.67 4.11 8.27
CA ASN A 132 4.68 3.99 9.72
C ASN A 132 4.35 5.36 10.35
N ASN A 133 3.08 5.72 10.40
CA ASN A 133 2.62 6.97 11.00
C ASN A 133 1.37 6.78 11.87
N ALA A 134 1.21 7.66 12.86
CA ALA A 134 -0.01 7.80 13.64
C ALA A 134 -1.03 8.67 12.89
N PRO A 135 -2.34 8.54 13.16
CA PRO A 135 -3.33 9.38 12.52
C PRO A 135 -3.19 10.84 12.99
N VAL A 136 -3.36 11.79 12.07
CA VAL A 136 -3.34 13.23 12.35
C VAL A 136 -4.70 13.80 11.99
N THR A 137 -5.40 14.39 12.95
CA THR A 137 -6.73 15.01 12.73
C THR A 137 -6.67 16.20 11.77
N GLY A 138 -5.52 16.88 11.70
CA GLY A 138 -5.32 18.10 10.91
C GLY A 138 -5.95 19.34 11.54
N ASN A 139 -5.58 20.49 11.01
CA ASN A 139 -6.14 21.82 11.32
C ASN A 139 -5.88 22.76 10.13
N ASP A 140 -6.18 24.05 10.28
CA ASP A 140 -6.04 25.03 9.19
C ASP A 140 -4.61 25.22 8.66
N SER A 141 -3.59 24.78 9.40
CA SER A 141 -2.18 24.83 9.00
C SER A 141 -1.53 23.45 8.85
N THR A 142 -2.23 22.37 9.23
CA THR A 142 -1.69 21.00 9.28
C THR A 142 -2.62 20.06 8.54
N ALA A 143 -2.09 19.37 7.52
CA ALA A 143 -2.88 18.38 6.80
C ALA A 143 -3.28 17.21 7.73
N ARG A 144 -4.46 16.66 7.48
CA ARG A 144 -4.89 15.41 8.10
C ARG A 144 -4.20 14.21 7.43
N GLU A 145 -3.79 13.24 8.23
CA GLU A 145 -3.09 12.04 7.77
C GLU A 145 -3.76 10.79 8.30
N LEU A 146 -3.88 9.78 7.43
CA LEU A 146 -4.36 8.47 7.82
C LEU A 146 -3.26 7.70 8.55
N ALA A 147 -3.64 6.85 9.50
CA ALA A 147 -2.73 5.89 10.11
C ALA A 147 -2.41 4.75 9.13
N GLY A 148 -1.13 4.61 8.76
CA GLY A 148 -0.65 3.54 7.90
C GLY A 148 -0.58 2.19 8.60
N LEU A 149 -0.33 1.13 7.83
CA LEU A 149 -0.34 -0.26 8.27
C LEU A 149 0.54 -0.50 9.52
N GLY A 150 1.68 0.19 9.62
CA GLY A 150 2.59 0.07 10.75
C GLY A 150 1.97 0.44 12.11
N SER A 151 0.95 1.31 12.13
CA SER A 151 0.20 1.69 13.34
C SER A 151 -0.82 0.64 13.76
N TRP A 152 -1.28 -0.21 12.83
CA TRP A 152 -2.30 -1.22 13.10
C TRP A 152 -1.72 -2.56 13.58
N LEU A 153 -0.47 -2.88 13.20
CA LEU A 153 0.21 -4.13 13.53
C LEU A 153 0.68 -4.20 14.99
N LYS A 154 -0.24 -4.53 15.91
CA LYS A 154 0.04 -4.61 17.35
C LYS A 154 0.65 -5.95 17.80
N THR A 155 0.16 -7.06 17.25
CA THR A 155 0.57 -8.42 17.59
C THR A 155 1.32 -9.07 16.42
N ASN A 156 1.90 -10.25 16.65
CA ASN A 156 2.49 -11.09 15.60
C ASN A 156 3.61 -10.40 14.81
N GLN A 157 4.50 -9.71 15.52
CA GLN A 157 5.63 -9.01 14.93
C GLN A 157 6.95 -9.53 15.47
N SER A 158 7.95 -9.59 14.58
CA SER A 158 9.33 -9.89 14.93
C SER A 158 10.18 -8.65 14.68
N ALA A 159 10.52 -7.92 15.75
CA ALA A 159 11.30 -6.68 15.70
C ALA A 159 12.76 -6.89 16.10
N GLY A 160 13.66 -6.06 15.59
CA GLY A 160 15.05 -5.98 16.06
C GLY A 160 15.14 -5.39 17.47
N ALA A 161 16.33 -5.37 18.07
CA ALA A 161 16.56 -4.73 19.36
C ALA A 161 16.01 -3.30 19.38
N SER A 162 15.41 -2.88 20.50
CA SER A 162 14.67 -1.62 20.69
C SER A 162 13.43 -1.39 19.82
N GLY A 163 13.08 -2.32 18.93
CA GLY A 163 11.85 -2.23 18.12
C GLY A 163 10.63 -2.68 18.92
N SER A 164 9.54 -1.92 18.83
CA SER A 164 8.31 -2.17 19.59
C SER A 164 7.07 -2.00 18.72
N ALA A 165 6.04 -2.79 19.07
CA ALA A 165 4.70 -2.63 18.54
C ALA A 165 4.16 -1.23 18.89
N PRO A 166 3.19 -0.70 18.13
CA PRO A 166 2.50 0.53 18.50
C PRO A 166 1.88 0.38 19.89
N GLY A 167 1.85 1.45 20.69
CA GLY A 167 1.22 1.44 22.03
C GLY A 167 -0.23 0.98 21.98
N THR A 168 -1.02 1.63 21.13
CA THR A 168 -2.40 1.28 20.82
C THR A 168 -2.57 1.13 19.31
N SER A 169 -3.15 0.01 18.86
CA SER A 169 -3.43 -0.25 17.45
C SER A 169 -4.29 0.86 16.86
N GLY A 170 -3.81 1.47 15.78
CA GLY A 170 -4.44 2.56 15.04
C GLY A 170 -4.18 3.96 15.60
N THR A 171 -3.53 4.09 16.76
CA THR A 171 -3.32 5.39 17.43
C THR A 171 -1.85 5.80 17.48
N ASN A 172 -0.93 4.85 17.56
CA ASN A 172 0.49 5.12 17.68
C ASN A 172 1.24 4.50 16.51
N ALA A 173 2.31 5.15 16.05
CA ALA A 173 3.27 4.52 15.15
C ALA A 173 4.04 3.40 15.87
N ARG A 174 4.52 2.39 15.14
CA ARG A 174 5.45 1.39 15.68
C ARG A 174 6.82 2.03 15.90
N THR A 175 7.59 1.54 16.87
CA THR A 175 8.97 1.98 17.09
C THR A 175 9.91 1.12 16.26
N ASP A 176 10.67 1.76 15.38
CA ASP A 176 11.68 1.06 14.59
C ASP A 176 12.86 0.61 15.48
N GLY A 177 13.23 -0.65 15.33
CA GLY A 177 14.37 -1.24 16.02
C GLY A 177 15.65 -1.16 15.21
N THR A 178 16.73 -1.68 15.78
CA THR A 178 18.01 -1.86 15.10
C THR A 178 17.83 -2.77 13.86
N GLN A 179 18.38 -2.35 12.73
CA GLN A 179 18.31 -3.13 11.49
C GLN A 179 19.01 -4.48 11.67
N ARG A 180 18.40 -5.54 11.13
CA ARG A 180 18.93 -6.90 11.17
C ARG A 180 18.66 -7.61 9.85
N ALA A 181 19.45 -8.65 9.57
CA ALA A 181 19.22 -9.48 8.41
C ALA A 181 17.86 -10.20 8.49
N PHE A 182 17.15 -10.22 7.37
CA PHE A 182 15.93 -10.99 7.21
C PHE A 182 16.28 -12.48 7.06
N THR A 183 15.71 -13.32 7.94
CA THR A 183 15.98 -14.76 8.01
C THR A 183 14.68 -15.55 7.96
N GLU A 184 14.76 -16.79 7.53
CA GLU A 184 13.60 -17.68 7.41
C GLU A 184 12.95 -17.98 8.77
N ASP A 185 13.74 -18.16 9.81
CA ASP A 185 13.24 -18.39 11.17
C ASP A 185 12.35 -17.25 11.67
N GLN A 186 12.69 -16.00 11.33
CA GLN A 186 11.86 -14.84 11.67
C GLN A 186 10.49 -14.93 10.97
N LEU A 187 10.47 -15.33 9.69
CA LEU A 187 9.23 -15.47 8.93
C LEU A 187 8.38 -16.63 9.48
N LYS A 188 8.97 -17.81 9.69
CA LYS A 188 8.27 -18.98 10.26
C LYS A 188 7.70 -18.68 11.65
N THR A 189 8.45 -17.97 12.49
CA THR A 189 7.99 -17.55 13.81
C THR A 189 6.75 -16.65 13.71
N VAL A 190 6.76 -15.68 12.78
CA VAL A 190 5.62 -14.79 12.58
C VAL A 190 4.42 -15.57 12.02
N ILE A 191 4.59 -16.42 11.01
CA ILE A 191 3.50 -17.24 10.45
C ILE A 191 2.88 -18.12 11.54
N LYS A 192 3.69 -18.78 12.36
CA LYS A 192 3.21 -19.55 13.51
C LYS A 192 2.39 -18.67 14.45
N SER A 193 2.90 -17.49 14.82
CA SER A 193 2.15 -16.57 15.69
C SER A 193 0.82 -16.10 15.09
N VAL A 194 0.76 -15.90 13.77
CA VAL A 194 -0.49 -15.54 13.09
C VAL A 194 -1.48 -16.71 13.15
N TRP A 195 -1.03 -17.93 12.89
CA TRP A 195 -1.85 -19.14 13.01
C TRP A 195 -2.40 -19.34 14.43
N ASP A 196 -1.53 -19.23 15.45
CA ASP A 196 -1.90 -19.39 16.85
C ASP A 196 -2.92 -18.33 17.30
N ASN A 197 -2.95 -17.16 16.66
CA ASN A 197 -3.93 -16.10 16.86
C ASN A 197 -5.12 -16.17 15.88
N GLY A 198 -5.28 -17.27 15.13
CA GLY A 198 -6.42 -17.52 14.26
C GLY A 198 -6.43 -16.77 12.92
N GLY A 199 -5.29 -16.26 12.47
CA GLY A 199 -5.14 -15.62 11.17
C GLY A 199 -4.68 -16.57 10.07
N ASP A 200 -5.02 -16.24 8.82
CA ASP A 200 -4.59 -16.97 7.61
C ASP A 200 -3.98 -16.00 6.59
N PRO A 201 -2.65 -15.78 6.62
CA PRO A 201 -2.00 -14.81 5.76
C PRO A 201 -1.79 -15.37 4.34
N SER A 202 -2.38 -14.73 3.33
CA SER A 202 -2.32 -15.17 1.93
C SER A 202 -1.29 -14.44 1.05
N MET A 203 -0.70 -13.33 1.54
CA MET A 203 0.22 -12.50 0.76
C MET A 203 1.40 -12.01 1.61
N ILE A 204 2.60 -12.11 1.05
CA ILE A 204 3.83 -11.52 1.62
C ILE A 204 4.26 -10.35 0.74
N MET A 205 4.40 -9.17 1.35
CA MET A 205 4.90 -7.97 0.68
C MET A 205 6.29 -7.62 1.22
N VAL A 206 7.27 -7.49 0.33
CA VAL A 206 8.67 -7.20 0.69
C VAL A 206 9.30 -6.23 -0.31
N GLY A 207 10.23 -5.41 0.19
CA GLY A 207 11.07 -4.57 -0.67
C GLY A 207 12.04 -5.40 -1.51
N SER A 208 12.63 -4.78 -2.55
CA SER A 208 13.49 -5.46 -3.52
C SER A 208 14.64 -6.26 -2.90
N PHE A 209 15.32 -5.69 -1.90
CA PHE A 209 16.41 -6.35 -1.17
C PHE A 209 15.93 -7.61 -0.43
N ASN A 210 14.85 -7.49 0.33
CA ASN A 210 14.28 -8.61 1.09
C ASN A 210 13.68 -9.68 0.17
N LYS A 211 13.17 -9.29 -1.00
CA LYS A 211 12.68 -10.24 -2.02
C LYS A 211 13.77 -11.18 -2.50
N GLN A 212 14.97 -10.67 -2.76
CA GLN A 212 16.11 -11.51 -3.16
C GLN A 212 16.48 -12.51 -2.06
N LYS A 213 16.45 -12.07 -0.78
CA LYS A 213 16.72 -12.95 0.37
C LYS A 213 15.65 -14.01 0.56
N LEU A 214 14.37 -13.64 0.46
CA LEU A 214 13.23 -14.54 0.56
C LEU A 214 13.30 -15.66 -0.50
N SER A 215 13.70 -15.34 -1.74
CA SER A 215 13.85 -16.33 -2.82
C SER A 215 14.98 -17.35 -2.59
N GLY A 216 15.86 -17.11 -1.62
CA GLY A 216 16.94 -18.02 -1.23
C GLY A 216 16.68 -18.81 0.05
N PHE A 217 15.47 -18.72 0.63
CA PHE A 217 15.06 -19.54 1.78
C PHE A 217 14.85 -21.00 1.36
N THR A 218 15.09 -21.95 2.28
CA THR A 218 15.14 -23.40 2.00
C THR A 218 14.35 -24.21 2.99
#